data_AF-A0A952J9G5-F1
#
_entry.id   AF-A0A952J9G5-F1
#
_cell.length_a   1.000
_cell.length_b   1.000
_cell.length_c   1.000
_cell.angle_alpha   90.00
_cell.angle_beta   90.00
_cell.angle_gamma   90.00
#
_symmetry.space_group_name_H-M   'P 1'
#
loop_
_entity.id
_entity.type
_entity.pdbx_description
1 polymer ?
#
loop_
_entity_poly.entity_id
_entity_poly.type
_entity_poly.pdbx_seq_one_letter_code
_entity_poly.pdbx_strand_id
1 'polypeptide(L)'
;MEQNKAKEKETILTLCTALIIIFLISKGKNIYLLEAAAVLGFIGMFSDFLSAKIHWAWMKLAEAMGFVMNKVILGIVFYIFLTPIALLSKLAGKKTFEKNKQAQTFYFERNHTYSSSDLEKPW
;
A
#
# COMPACT_ATOMS: atom_id res chain seq x y z
N MET A 1 -15.09 -19.08 -19.25
CA MET A 1 -14.37 -20.27 -18.74
C MET A 1 -12.98 -20.39 -19.36
N GLU A 2 -12.83 -20.22 -20.68
CA GLU A 2 -11.51 -20.33 -21.34
C GLU A 2 -10.46 -19.32 -20.86
N GLN A 3 -10.85 -18.06 -20.60
CA GLN A 3 -9.92 -17.05 -20.11
C GLN A 3 -9.32 -17.36 -18.73
N ASN A 4 -10.07 -18.02 -17.83
CA ASN A 4 -9.53 -18.40 -16.52
C ASN A 4 -8.52 -19.54 -16.65
N LYS A 5 -8.79 -20.52 -17.52
CA LYS A 5 -7.85 -21.60 -17.80
C LYS A 5 -6.54 -21.07 -18.37
N ALA A 6 -6.59 -20.09 -19.28
CA ALA A 6 -5.38 -19.45 -19.81
C ALA A 6 -4.54 -18.81 -18.69
N LYS A 7 -5.17 -18.02 -17.81
CA LYS A 7 -4.50 -17.37 -16.66
C LYS A 7 -3.92 -18.37 -15.65
N GLU A 8 -4.60 -19.49 -15.44
CA GLU A 8 -4.10 -20.58 -14.60
C GLU A 8 -2.81 -21.18 -15.17
N LYS A 9 -2.76 -21.45 -16.48
CA LYS A 9 -1.56 -21.96 -17.16
C LYS A 9 -0.44 -20.92 -17.17
N GLU A 10 -0.75 -19.66 -17.44
CA GLU A 10 0.21 -18.55 -17.36
C GLU A 10 0.84 -18.44 -15.98
N THR A 11 0.05 -18.60 -14.92
CA THR A 11 0.54 -18.53 -13.53
C THR A 11 1.49 -19.68 -13.22
N ILE A 12 1.15 -20.91 -13.64
CA ILE A 12 2.04 -22.06 -13.43
C ILE A 12 3.31 -21.91 -14.24
N LEU A 13 3.21 -21.42 -15.48
CA LEU A 13 4.38 -21.14 -16.31
C LEU A 13 5.27 -20.08 -15.65
N THR A 14 4.69 -18.99 -15.16
CA THR A 14 5.41 -17.93 -14.44
C THR A 14 6.12 -18.47 -13.20
N LEU A 15 5.45 -19.33 -12.42
CA LEU A 15 6.06 -19.98 -11.26
C LEU A 15 7.20 -20.92 -11.65
N CYS A 16 7.05 -21.71 -12.72
CA CYS A 16 8.12 -22.55 -13.24
C CYS A 16 9.31 -21.72 -13.70
N THR A 17 9.07 -20.66 -14.47
CA THR A 17 10.12 -19.75 -14.94
C THR A 17 10.85 -19.09 -13.77
N ALA A 18 10.12 -18.64 -12.74
CA ALA A 18 10.72 -18.07 -11.54
C ALA A 18 11.67 -19.06 -10.83
N LEU A 19 11.23 -20.32 -10.65
CA LEU A 19 12.06 -21.36 -10.02
C LEU A 19 13.33 -21.66 -10.84
N ILE A 20 13.22 -21.70 -12.17
CA ILE A 20 14.37 -21.90 -13.07
C ILE A 20 15.36 -20.73 -12.98
N ILE A 21 14.87 -19.48 -12.95
CA ILE A 21 15.72 -18.30 -12.80
C ILE A 21 16.49 -18.36 -11.46
N ILE A 22 15.81 -18.72 -10.37
CA ILE A 22 16.44 -18.87 -9.05
C ILE A 22 17.52 -19.97 -9.08
N PHE A 23 17.25 -21.09 -9.77
CA PHE A 23 18.23 -22.15 -9.96
C PHE A 23 19.49 -21.66 -10.70
N LEU A 24 19.32 -20.88 -11.77
CA LEU A 24 20.42 -20.29 -12.54
C LEU A 24 21.27 -19.34 -11.67
N ILE A 25 20.63 -18.48 -10.86
CA ILE A 25 21.32 -17.57 -9.93
C ILE A 25 22.08 -18.36 -8.87
N SER A 26 21.51 -19.48 -8.39
CA SER A 26 22.14 -20.37 -7.41
C SER A 26 23.30 -21.21 -7.97
N LYS A 27 23.73 -20.96 -9.23
CA LYS A 27 24.81 -21.68 -9.94
C LYS A 27 24.65 -23.21 -9.91
N GLY A 28 23.42 -23.70 -9.99
CA GLY A 28 23.15 -25.13 -10.07
C GLY A 28 23.44 -25.95 -8.81
N LYS A 29 23.70 -25.30 -7.66
CA LYS A 29 24.03 -26.01 -6.42
C LYS A 29 22.84 -26.78 -5.82
N ASN A 30 21.61 -26.36 -6.14
CA ASN A 30 20.39 -26.89 -5.55
C ASN A 30 19.55 -27.62 -6.61
N ILE A 31 19.85 -28.90 -6.82
CA ILE A 31 19.13 -29.76 -7.79
C ILE A 31 17.62 -29.86 -7.46
N TYR A 32 17.25 -29.77 -6.19
CA TYR A 32 15.88 -29.82 -5.71
C TYR A 32 14.97 -28.72 -6.31
N LEU A 33 15.51 -27.56 -6.69
CA LEU A 33 14.72 -26.50 -7.33
C LEU A 33 14.29 -26.87 -8.75
N LEU A 34 15.13 -27.62 -9.47
CA LEU A 34 14.84 -28.08 -10.82
C LEU A 34 13.76 -29.17 -10.79
N GLU A 35 13.87 -30.11 -9.85
CA GLU A 35 12.86 -31.16 -9.63
C GLU A 35 11.51 -30.54 -9.26
N ALA A 36 11.49 -29.54 -8.37
CA ALA A 36 10.28 -28.83 -8.01
C ALA A 36 9.63 -28.11 -9.20
N ALA A 37 10.42 -27.45 -10.06
CA ALA A 37 9.92 -26.80 -11.27
C ALA A 37 9.36 -27.82 -12.28
N ALA A 38 10.03 -28.97 -12.47
CA ALA A 38 9.58 -30.03 -13.36
C ALA A 38 8.26 -30.65 -12.87
N VAL A 39 8.13 -30.94 -11.57
CA VAL A 39 6.91 -31.46 -10.97
C VAL A 39 5.77 -30.44 -11.07
N LEU A 40 6.04 -29.15 -10.81
CA LEU A 40 5.04 -28.09 -10.91
C LEU A 40 4.53 -27.93 -12.36
N GLY A 41 5.44 -27.96 -13.34
CA GLY A 41 5.10 -27.90 -14.76
C GLY A 41 4.31 -29.13 -15.22
N PHE A 42 4.68 -30.32 -14.75
CA PHE A 42 3.95 -31.56 -15.05
C PHE A 42 2.53 -31.53 -14.48
N ILE A 43 2.36 -31.08 -13.23
CA ILE A 43 1.06 -30.87 -12.60
C ILE A 43 0.21 -29.88 -13.42
N GLY A 44 0.82 -28.78 -13.87
CA GLY A 44 0.17 -27.78 -14.71
C GLY A 44 -0.28 -28.31 -16.06
N MET A 45 0.43 -29.28 -16.63
CA MET A 45 0.09 -29.87 -17.92
C MET A 45 -1.07 -30.87 -17.81
N PHE A 46 -1.09 -31.71 -16.77
CA PHE A 46 -2.02 -32.84 -16.67
C PHE A 46 -3.26 -32.58 -15.80
N SER A 47 -3.23 -31.60 -14.88
CA SER A 47 -4.34 -31.36 -13.94
C SER A 47 -4.82 -29.91 -13.96
N ASP A 48 -5.95 -29.67 -14.62
CA ASP A 48 -6.65 -28.38 -14.58
C ASP A 48 -7.16 -28.06 -13.16
N PHE A 49 -7.62 -29.06 -12.40
CA PHE A 49 -8.13 -28.85 -11.04
C PHE A 49 -7.04 -28.37 -10.08
N LEU A 50 -5.86 -29.00 -10.12
CA LEU A 50 -4.75 -28.61 -9.24
C LEU A 50 -4.16 -27.26 -9.67
N SER A 51 -4.12 -27.01 -10.98
CA SER A 51 -3.75 -25.71 -11.56
C SER A 51 -4.62 -24.58 -11.03
N ALA A 52 -5.94 -24.75 -11.02
CA ALA A 52 -6.89 -23.78 -10.50
C ALA A 52 -6.69 -23.49 -9.00
N LYS A 53 -6.40 -24.53 -8.19
CA LYS A 53 -6.10 -24.34 -6.76
C LYS A 53 -4.81 -23.57 -6.52
N ILE A 54 -3.74 -23.90 -7.26
CA ILE A 54 -2.46 -23.20 -7.17
C ILE A 54 -2.63 -21.75 -7.58
N HIS A 55 -3.30 -21.49 -8.70
CA HIS A 55 -3.63 -20.14 -9.15
C HIS A 55 -4.43 -19.38 -8.10
N TRP A 56 -5.46 -19.99 -7.52
CA TRP A 56 -6.26 -19.36 -6.47
C TRP A 56 -5.43 -18.99 -5.24
N ALA A 57 -4.58 -19.90 -4.76
CA ALA A 57 -3.68 -19.63 -3.63
C ALA A 57 -2.67 -18.53 -3.95
N TRP A 58 -2.11 -18.53 -5.16
CA TRP A 58 -1.21 -17.49 -5.65
C TRP A 58 -1.88 -16.12 -5.71
N MET A 59 -3.10 -16.06 -6.24
CA MET A 59 -3.89 -14.83 -6.30
C MET A 59 -4.26 -14.31 -4.92
N LYS A 60 -4.55 -15.20 -3.96
CA LYS A 60 -4.78 -14.81 -2.56
C LYS A 60 -3.53 -14.20 -1.91
N LEU A 61 -2.36 -14.75 -2.21
CA LEU A 61 -1.09 -14.18 -1.76
C LEU A 61 -0.86 -12.81 -2.39
N ALA A 62 -1.10 -12.66 -3.69
CA ALA A 62 -0.98 -11.38 -4.39
C ALA A 62 -1.95 -10.32 -3.82
N GLU A 63 -3.17 -10.69 -3.48
CA GLU A 63 -4.17 -9.82 -2.83
C GLU A 63 -3.68 -9.34 -1.45
N ALA A 64 -3.13 -10.25 -0.63
CA ALA A 64 -2.56 -9.91 0.66
C ALA A 64 -1.34 -8.99 0.54
N MET A 65 -0.46 -9.25 -0.44
CA MET A 65 0.66 -8.35 -0.74
C MET A 65 0.18 -6.98 -1.20
N GLY A 66 -0.87 -6.93 -2.03
CA GLY A 66 -1.49 -5.68 -2.48
C GLY A 66 -2.03 -4.84 -1.32
N PHE A 67 -2.66 -5.49 -0.32
CA PHE A 67 -3.14 -4.81 0.88
C PHE A 67 -1.99 -4.18 1.69
N VAL A 68 -0.88 -4.91 1.87
CA VAL A 68 0.31 -4.38 2.55
C VAL A 68 0.94 -3.26 1.73
N MET A 69 1.08 -3.46 0.42
CA MET A 69 1.69 -2.50 -0.50
C MET A 69 0.95 -1.17 -0.49
N ASN A 70 -0.39 -1.17 -0.44
CA ASN A 70 -1.17 0.06 -0.36
C ASN A 70 -0.79 0.91 0.86
N LYS A 71 -0.62 0.27 2.03
CA LYS A 71 -0.18 0.96 3.26
C LYS A 71 1.26 1.45 3.14
N VAL A 72 2.14 0.64 2.55
CA VAL A 72 3.55 0.98 2.35
C VAL A 72 3.69 2.18 1.42
N ILE A 73 3.00 2.18 0.26
CA ILE A 73 3.01 3.31 -0.69
C ILE A 73 2.51 4.57 0.00
N LEU A 74 1.39 4.51 0.72
CA LEU A 74 0.87 5.67 1.44
C LEU A 74 1.86 6.18 2.49
N GLY A 75 2.50 5.27 3.24
CA GLY A 75 3.55 5.61 4.19
C GLY A 75 4.76 6.27 3.52
N ILE A 76 5.22 5.74 2.39
CA ILE A 76 6.32 6.32 1.60
C ILE A 76 5.94 7.73 1.12
N VAL A 77 4.75 7.92 0.56
CA VAL A 77 4.27 9.23 0.11
C VAL A 77 4.21 10.21 1.29
N PHE A 78 3.68 9.78 2.43
CA PHE A 78 3.66 10.59 3.64
C PHE A 78 5.09 11.03 4.06
N TYR A 79 6.04 10.10 4.09
CA TYR A 79 7.42 10.41 4.48
C TYR A 79 8.17 11.26 3.45
N ILE A 80 7.91 11.08 2.15
CA ILE A 80 8.58 11.84 1.09
C ILE A 80 8.00 13.25 0.95
N PHE A 81 6.70 13.44 1.17
CA PHE A 81 6.07 14.75 0.96
C PHE A 81 5.71 15.45 2.28
N LEU A 82 4.92 14.80 3.15
CA LEU A 82 4.44 15.46 4.37
C LEU A 82 5.56 15.70 5.38
N THR A 83 6.47 14.75 5.58
CA THR A 83 7.57 14.90 6.55
C THR A 83 8.50 16.08 6.21
N PRO A 84 9.02 16.27 4.98
CA PRO A 84 9.83 17.44 4.69
C PRO A 84 9.04 18.73 4.75
N ILE A 85 7.77 18.76 4.34
CA ILE A 85 6.92 19.95 4.50
C ILE A 85 6.76 20.31 5.98
N ALA A 86 6.53 19.32 6.85
CA ALA A 86 6.42 19.53 8.28
C ALA A 86 7.74 20.03 8.89
N LEU A 87 8.87 19.45 8.51
CA LEU A 87 10.20 19.89 8.94
C LEU A 87 10.50 21.32 8.48
N LEU A 88 10.21 21.65 7.23
CA LEU A 88 10.34 23.01 6.69
C LEU A 88 9.42 23.98 7.43
N SER A 89 8.18 23.59 7.74
CA SER A 89 7.26 24.44 8.50
C SER A 89 7.73 24.70 9.94
N LYS A 90 8.39 23.71 10.56
CA LYS A 90 8.99 23.81 11.88
C LYS A 90 10.22 24.72 11.86
N LEU A 91 11.05 24.62 10.82
CA LEU A 91 12.22 25.48 10.64
C LEU A 91 11.83 26.92 10.24
N ALA A 92 10.78 27.07 9.43
CA ALA A 92 10.21 28.37 9.05
C ALA A 92 9.54 29.11 10.21
N GLY A 93 9.56 28.53 11.42
CA GLY A 93 9.14 29.23 12.62
C GLY A 93 7.69 29.69 12.57
N LYS A 94 6.78 28.89 11.97
CA LYS A 94 5.34 29.18 12.07
C LYS A 94 5.00 29.22 13.56
N LYS A 95 4.79 30.45 14.05
CA LYS A 95 4.23 30.76 15.35
C LYS A 95 2.88 30.06 15.43
N THR A 96 2.87 28.81 15.90
CA THR A 96 1.68 28.14 16.40
C THR A 96 1.09 29.10 17.39
N PHE A 97 0.00 29.75 16.97
CA PHE A 97 -0.89 30.62 17.72
C PHE A 97 -0.18 31.25 18.92
N GLU A 98 0.24 32.52 18.80
CA GLU A 98 0.67 33.29 19.96
C GLU A 98 -0.44 33.20 21.03
N LYS A 99 -0.33 32.22 21.92
CA LYS A 99 -1.04 32.19 23.19
C LYS A 99 -0.54 33.44 23.84
N ASN A 100 -1.36 34.48 23.82
CA ASN A 100 -1.13 35.64 24.63
C ASN A 100 -0.98 35.10 26.06
N LYS A 101 0.25 35.10 26.59
CA LYS A 101 0.57 34.47 27.88
C LYS A 101 -0.21 35.11 29.03
N GLN A 102 -0.80 36.28 28.79
CA GLN A 102 -1.67 37.00 29.71
C GLN A 102 -3.17 36.70 29.55
N ALA A 103 -3.62 36.12 28.44
CA ALA A 103 -5.03 35.86 28.21
C ALA A 103 -5.41 34.44 28.66
N GLN A 104 -6.38 34.33 29.57
CA GLN A 104 -6.91 33.04 30.02
C GLN A 104 -7.77 32.34 28.96
N THR A 105 -8.23 33.08 27.93
CA THR A 105 -9.06 32.54 26.85
C THR A 105 -8.62 33.08 25.49
N PHE A 106 -8.97 32.36 24.41
CA PHE A 106 -8.81 32.82 23.03
C PHE A 106 -10.00 33.67 22.55
N TYR A 107 -10.98 33.92 23.41
CA TYR A 107 -12.15 34.72 23.10
C TYR A 107 -11.87 36.20 23.40
N PHE A 108 -12.33 37.08 22.51
CA PHE A 108 -12.33 38.51 22.74
C PHE A 108 -13.67 38.91 23.36
N GLU A 109 -13.65 39.61 24.50
CA GLU A 109 -14.87 40.20 25.06
C GLU A 109 -15.37 41.31 24.14
N ARG A 110 -16.52 41.09 23.49
CA ARG A 110 -17.21 42.15 22.74
C ARG A 110 -18.08 42.96 23.71
N ASN A 111 -17.49 43.96 24.35
CA ASN A 111 -18.24 44.95 25.12
C ASN A 111 -18.83 46.02 24.18
N HIS A 112 -19.76 45.62 23.30
CA HIS A 112 -20.60 46.55 22.54
C HIS A 112 -22.06 46.43 22.95
N THR A 113 -22.82 47.50 22.76
CA THR A 113 -24.28 47.47 22.96
C THR A 113 -24.91 46.89 21.71
N TYR A 114 -25.59 45.74 21.84
CA TYR A 114 -26.21 45.06 20.71
C TYR A 114 -27.21 45.97 19.98
N SER A 115 -27.01 46.11 18.68
CA SER A 115 -27.91 46.85 17.78
C SER A 115 -28.78 45.88 16.98
N SER A 116 -29.93 46.33 16.49
CA SER A 116 -30.78 45.51 15.60
C SER A 116 -30.04 45.07 14.33
N SER A 117 -29.02 45.82 13.91
CA SER A 117 -28.16 45.47 12.78
C SER A 117 -27.27 44.24 13.02
N ASP A 118 -26.92 43.94 14.28
CA ASP A 118 -26.09 42.78 14.62
C ASP A 118 -26.88 41.46 14.55
N LEU A 119 -28.22 41.55 14.61
CA LEU A 119 -29.12 40.41 14.50
C LEU A 119 -29.38 39.99 13.05
N GLU A 120 -29.10 40.87 12.08
CA GLU A 120 -29.25 40.58 10.66
C GLU A 120 -28.10 39.72 10.10
N LYS A 121 -26.92 39.75 10.74
CA LYS A 121 -25.74 38.95 10.36
C LYS A 121 -25.04 38.39 11.60
N PRO A 122 -25.52 37.26 12.12
CA PRO A 122 -25.01 36.67 13.36
C PRO A 122 -23.64 35.97 13.24
N TRP A 123 -23.00 35.97 12.06
CA TRP A 123 -21.70 35.32 11.80
C TRP A 123 -20.59 36.32 11.46
#